data_AF-A0A960J7W8-F1
#
_entry.id   AF-A0A960J7W8-F1
#
_cell.length_a   1.000
_cell.length_b   1.000
_cell.length_c   1.000
_cell.angle_alpha   90.00
_cell.angle_beta   90.00
_cell.angle_gamma   90.00
#
_symmetry.space_group_name_H-M   'P 1'
#
loop_
_entity.id
_entity.type
_entity.pdbx_description
1 polymer ?
#
loop_
_entity_poly.entity_id
_entity_poly.type
_entity_poly.pdbx_seq_one_letter_code
_entity_poly.pdbx_strand_id
1 'polypeptide(L)' 'MPNMPELKSELEQQRDELRVKLHLGSMELKQQWEDLESKWESFSAKARLEETSQDVSEALSLLGDEIKSGYEKIKAALE' A
#
# COMPACT_ATOMS: atom_id res chain seq x y z
N MET A 1 11.40 5.31 -13.82
CA MET A 1 10.90 5.02 -12.47
C MET A 1 9.54 5.70 -12.36
N PRO A 2 8.49 5.04 -11.86
CA PRO A 2 7.19 5.69 -11.70
C PRO A 2 7.34 6.91 -10.78
N ASN A 3 6.64 8.00 -11.08
CA ASN A 3 6.61 9.17 -10.21
C ASN A 3 5.84 8.84 -8.92
N MET A 4 6.13 9.57 -7.83
CA MET A 4 5.44 9.44 -6.53
C MET A 4 3.91 9.32 -6.63
N PRO A 5 3.22 10.20 -7.37
CA PRO A 5 1.76 10.11 -7.54
C PRO A 5 1.30 8.82 -8.22
N GLU A 6 2.06 8.26 -9.15
CA GLU A 6 1.69 7.00 -9.83
C GLU A 6 1.77 5.82 -8.87
N LEU A 7 2.87 5.72 -8.10
CA LEU A 7 3.05 4.67 -7.09
C LEU A 7 1.94 4.71 -6.03
N LYS A 8 1.62 5.92 -5.55
CA LYS A 8 0.53 6.14 -4.58
C LYS A 8 -0.82 5.70 -5.17
N SER A 9 -1.13 6.11 -6.40
CA SER A 9 -2.40 5.76 -7.04
C SER A 9 -2.56 4.26 -7.26
N GLU A 10 -1.48 3.56 -7.64
CA GLU A 10 -1.49 2.11 -7.85
C GLU A 10 -1.76 1.37 -6.54
N LEU A 11 -1.09 1.78 -5.46
CA LEU A 11 -1.31 1.23 -4.12
C LEU A 11 -2.72 1.54 -3.58
N GLU A 12 -3.26 2.75 -3.83
CA GLU A 12 -4.65 3.09 -3.48
C GLU A 12 -5.64 2.18 -4.19
N GLN A 13 -5.45 1.96 -5.49
CA GLN A 13 -6.33 1.09 -6.27
C GLN A 13 -6.30 -0.35 -5.75
N GLN A 14 -5.10 -0.90 -5.51
CA GLN A 14 -4.97 -2.23 -4.91
C GLN A 14 -5.62 -2.29 -3.53
N ARG A 15 -5.48 -1.23 -2.73
CA ARG A 15 -6.07 -1.15 -1.40
C ARG A 15 -7.60 -1.21 -1.48
N ASP A 16 -8.21 -0.43 -2.37
CA ASP A 16 -9.66 -0.43 -2.52
C ASP A 16 -10.20 -1.78 -3.01
N GLU A 17 -9.52 -2.43 -3.97
CA GLU A 17 -9.87 -3.79 -4.40
C GLU A 17 -9.81 -4.80 -3.24
N LEU A 18 -8.71 -4.76 -2.49
CA LEU A 18 -8.48 -5.67 -1.36
C LEU A 18 -9.50 -5.45 -0.26
N ARG A 19 -9.77 -4.20 0.11
CA ARG A 19 -10.74 -3.85 1.16
C ARG A 19 -12.12 -4.46 0.90
N VAL A 20 -12.56 -4.49 -0.36
CA VAL A 20 -13.83 -5.11 -0.75
C VAL A 20 -13.79 -6.64 -0.55
N LYS A 21 -12.72 -7.30 -1.02
CA LYS A 21 -12.56 -8.76 -0.87
C LYS A 21 -12.35 -9.18 0.59
N LEU A 22 -11.59 -8.39 1.34
CA LEU A 22 -11.21 -8.63 2.74
C LEU A 22 -12.43 -8.64 3.67
N HIS A 23 -13.52 -7.97 3.30
CA HIS A 23 -14.78 -8.04 4.03
C HIS A 23 -15.26 -9.51 4.18
N LEU A 24 -15.05 -10.31 3.14
CA LEU A 24 -15.34 -11.74 3.08
C LEU A 24 -14.15 -12.63 3.51
N GLY A 25 -12.98 -12.03 3.72
CA GLY A 25 -11.75 -12.72 4.12
C GLY A 25 -11.73 -13.16 5.58
N SER A 26 -10.86 -14.12 5.88
CA SER A 26 -10.63 -14.64 7.23
C SER A 26 -10.03 -13.60 8.19
N MET A 27 -10.18 -13.81 9.50
CA MET A 27 -9.61 -12.91 10.52
C MET A 27 -8.09 -12.75 10.40
N GLU A 28 -7.37 -13.79 9.97
CA GLU A 28 -5.93 -13.72 9.75
C GLU A 28 -5.54 -12.73 8.64
N LEU A 29 -6.28 -12.72 7.54
CA LEU A 29 -6.07 -11.75 6.46
C LEU A 29 -6.42 -10.34 6.91
N LYS A 30 -7.45 -10.19 7.75
CA LYS A 30 -7.79 -8.90 8.37
C LYS A 30 -6.67 -8.37 9.26
N GLN A 31 -6.04 -9.24 10.05
CA GLN A 31 -4.90 -8.87 10.89
C GLN A 31 -3.71 -8.40 10.02
N GLN A 32 -3.34 -9.19 9.00
CA GLN A 32 -2.25 -8.83 8.08
C GLN A 32 -2.54 -7.54 7.33
N TRP A 33 -3.80 -7.31 6.96
CA TRP A 33 -4.26 -6.08 6.34
C TRP A 33 -4.07 -4.87 7.25
N GLU A 34 -4.46 -4.96 8.53
CA GLU A 34 -4.30 -3.85 9.48
C GLU A 34 -2.81 -3.47 9.66
N ASP A 35 -1.92 -4.46 9.71
CA ASP A 35 -0.47 -4.22 9.72
C ASP A 35 0.00 -3.46 8.47
N LEU A 36 -0.51 -3.81 7.28
CA LEU A 36 -0.18 -3.11 6.03
C LEU A 36 -0.80 -1.72 5.97
N GLU A 37 -2.02 -1.53 6.48
CA GLU A 37 -2.64 -0.20 6.54
C GLU A 37 -1.85 0.76 7.44
N SER A 38 -1.28 0.27 8.53
CA SER A 38 -0.41 1.10 9.38
C SER A 38 0.83 1.61 8.62
N LYS A 39 1.42 0.75 7.78
CA LYS A 39 2.53 1.13 6.89
C LYS A 39 2.08 2.08 5.79
N TRP A 40 0.89 1.84 5.22
CA TRP A 40 0.27 2.69 4.21
C TRP A 40 0.00 4.10 4.71
N GLU A 41 -0.53 4.27 5.93
CA GLU A 41 -0.72 5.59 6.55
C GLU A 41 0.60 6.35 6.63
N SER A 42 1.66 5.68 7.11
CA SER A 42 3.02 6.24 7.20
C SER A 42 3.59 6.61 5.83
N PHE A 43 3.39 5.74 4.83
CA PHE A 43 3.78 5.99 3.45
C PHE A 43 3.02 7.20 2.89
N SER A 44 1.70 7.27 3.04
CA SER A 44 0.88 8.34 2.49
C SER A 44 1.22 9.71 3.10
N ALA A 45 1.51 9.75 4.40
CA ALA A 45 1.90 10.96 5.10
C ALA A 45 3.26 11.48 4.57
N LYS A 46 4.23 10.58 4.41
CA LYS A 46 5.54 10.91 3.83
C LYS A 46 5.44 11.27 2.35
N ALA A 47 4.63 10.52 1.59
CA ALA A 47 4.36 10.76 0.19
C ALA A 47 3.79 12.15 -0.05
N ARG A 48 2.91 12.62 0.82
CA ARG A 48 2.33 13.96 0.71
C ARG A 48 3.35 15.07 0.99
N LEU A 49 4.33 14.83 1.87
CA LEU A 49 5.42 15.77 2.15
C LEU A 49 6.45 15.78 1.02
N GLU A 50 6.73 14.62 0.45
CA GLU A 50 7.63 14.46 -0.70
C GLU A 50 6.95 14.82 -2.01
N GLU A 51 5.62 14.84 -2.15
CA GLU A 51 4.96 15.33 -3.37
C GLU A 51 5.35 16.78 -3.71
N THR A 52 5.64 17.58 -2.68
CA THR A 52 6.16 18.95 -2.81
C THR A 52 7.65 19.04 -3.17
N SER A 53 8.41 17.96 -2.96
CA SER A 53 9.83 17.87 -3.33
C SER A 53 9.94 16.89 -4.49
N GLN A 54 10.30 17.29 -5.71
CA GLN A 54 10.29 16.40 -6.88
C GLN A 54 11.13 15.08 -6.77
N ASP A 55 11.76 14.82 -5.64
CA ASP A 55 12.47 13.60 -5.28
C ASP A 55 11.63 12.68 -4.40
N VAL A 56 11.51 11.42 -4.85
CA VAL A 56 11.07 10.31 -4.01
C VAL A 56 12.27 9.74 -3.30
N SER A 57 12.31 9.77 -1.98
CA SER A 57 13.35 9.11 -1.22
C SER A 57 13.30 7.59 -1.44
N GLU A 58 14.47 6.96 -1.57
CA GLU A 58 14.58 5.49 -1.71
C GLU A 58 13.85 4.76 -0.59
N ALA A 59 13.88 5.30 0.64
CA ALA A 59 13.17 4.75 1.78
C ALA A 59 11.64 4.70 1.56
N LEU A 60 11.10 5.69 0.86
CA LEU A 60 9.68 5.77 0.55
C LEU A 60 9.30 4.81 -0.58
N SER A 61 10.14 4.69 -1.61
CA SER A 61 9.98 3.65 -2.64
C SER A 61 10.03 2.24 -2.04
N LEU A 62 10.99 1.96 -1.16
CA LEU A 62 11.10 0.67 -0.44
C LEU A 62 9.84 0.38 0.39
N LEU A 63 9.33 1.40 1.10
CA LEU A 63 8.10 1.25 1.89
C LEU A 63 6.89 0.97 0.99
N GLY A 64 6.77 1.68 -0.14
CA GLY A 64 5.72 1.44 -1.12
C GLY A 64 5.77 0.03 -1.72
N ASP A 65 6.97 -0.46 -2.04
CA ASP A 65 7.17 -1.82 -2.57
C ASP A 65 6.83 -2.90 -1.54
N GLU A 66 7.17 -2.68 -0.26
CA GLU A 66 6.81 -3.58 0.83
C GLU A 66 5.28 -3.67 1.02
N ILE A 67 4.59 -2.53 0.96
CA ILE A 67 3.12 -2.49 1.02
C ILE A 67 2.52 -3.21 -0.18
N LYS A 68 3.01 -2.92 -1.39
CA LYS A 68 2.56 -3.56 -2.63
C LYS A 68 2.69 -5.08 -2.56
N SER A 69 3.84 -5.58 -2.15
CA SER A 69 4.07 -7.02 -2.00
C SER A 69 3.15 -7.63 -0.94
N GLY A 70 2.87 -6.93 0.15
CA GLY A 70 1.90 -7.35 1.16
C GLY A 70 0.48 -7.44 0.59
N TYR A 71 0.05 -6.43 -0.15
CA TYR A 71 -1.23 -6.41 -0.84
C TYR A 71 -1.38 -7.54 -1.85
N GLU A 72 -0.36 -7.82 -2.66
CA GLU A 72 -0.38 -8.95 -3.59
C GLU A 72 -0.53 -10.30 -2.87
N LYS A 73 0.13 -10.49 -1.71
CA LYS A 73 -0.03 -11.71 -0.91
C LYS A 73 -1.45 -11.87 -0.37
N ILE A 74 -2.04 -10.80 0.15
CA ILE A 74 -3.43 -10.82 0.62
C ILE A 74 -4.37 -11.09 -0.56
N LYS A 75 -4.11 -10.48 -1.72
CA LYS A 75 -4.91 -10.68 -2.94
C LYS A 75 -4.88 -12.14 -3.37
N ALA A 76 -3.69 -12.73 -3.41
CA ALA A 76 -3.50 -14.13 -3.77
C ALA A 76 -4.14 -15.10 -2.76
N ALA A 77 -4.26 -14.72 -1.49
CA ALA A 77 -4.96 -15.51 -0.47
C ALA A 77 -6.50 -15.36 -0.52
N LEU A 78 -7.00 -14.36 -1.25
CA LEU A 78 -8.43 -14.08 -1.44
C LEU A 78 -8.98 -14.58 -2.79
N GLU A 79 -8.10 -15.02 -3.69
CA GLU A 79 -8.43 -15.69 -4.97
C GLU A 79 -8.49 -17.20 -4.81
#